data_AF-A0A518EVA4-F1
#
_entry.id   AF-A0A518EVA4-F1
#
_cell.length_a   1.000
_cell.length_b   1.000
_cell.length_c   1.000
_cell.angle_alpha   90.00
_cell.angle_beta   90.00
_cell.angle_gamma   90.00
#
_symmetry.space_group_name_H-M   'P 1'
#
loop_
_entity.id
_entity.type
_entity.pdbx_description
1 polymer ?
#
loop_
_entity_poly.entity_id
_entity_poly.type
_entity_poly.pdbx_seq_one_letter_code
_entity_poly.pdbx_strand_id
1 'polypeptide(L)'
;MEALDPAASPSDALAEARHCLRGTPEDSIGPVPLRFRDEIDAFLVEHGPIALTRECVPGHLTASCLLWNAAGTKVLLHHHRKLDLWLQFGGHCDGDGDTRRARRVKRGRRAGSSRAT
;
A
#
# COMPACT_ATOMS: atom_id res chain seq x y z
N MET A 1 -18.99 -9.82 4.01
CA MET A 1 -17.90 -9.39 4.90
C MET A 1 -16.96 -10.57 4.95
N GLU A 2 -16.08 -10.65 3.94
CA GLU A 2 -15.22 -11.82 3.74
C GLU A 2 -14.08 -11.73 4.75
N ALA A 3 -14.00 -12.75 5.60
CA ALA A 3 -13.09 -12.79 6.73
C ALA A 3 -11.63 -12.70 6.24
N LEU A 4 -10.86 -11.82 6.90
CA LEU A 4 -9.41 -11.89 6.90
C LEU A 4 -9.02 -13.32 7.29
N ASP A 5 -8.06 -13.91 6.59
CA ASP A 5 -7.44 -15.20 6.94
C ASP A 5 -7.14 -15.21 8.45
N PRO A 6 -7.46 -16.28 9.20
CA PRO A 6 -7.30 -16.30 10.64
C PRO A 6 -5.81 -16.24 11.00
N ALA A 7 -5.39 -15.02 11.36
CA ALA A 7 -4.31 -14.68 12.28
C ALA A 7 -2.93 -15.29 11.98
N ALA A 8 -2.25 -14.76 10.95
CA ALA A 8 -0.81 -14.60 11.08
C ALA A 8 -0.54 -13.88 12.41
N SER A 9 0.38 -14.39 13.25
CA SER A 9 0.68 -13.70 14.50
C SER A 9 1.19 -12.29 14.20
N PRO A 10 1.11 -11.32 15.14
CA PRO A 10 1.67 -9.99 14.91
C PRO A 10 3.14 -10.02 14.47
N SER A 11 3.91 -11.01 14.94
CA SER A 11 5.29 -11.24 14.50
C SER A 11 5.37 -11.72 13.06
N ASP A 12 4.47 -12.62 12.63
CA ASP A 12 4.42 -13.11 11.25
C ASP A 12 4.00 -12.00 10.29
N ALA A 13 3.04 -11.16 10.69
CA ALA A 13 2.63 -9.99 9.92
C ALA A 13 3.80 -9.00 9.75
N LEU A 14 4.58 -8.76 10.81
CA LEU A 14 5.79 -7.93 10.72
C LEU A 14 6.83 -8.54 9.79
N ALA A 15 7.07 -9.85 9.88
CA ALA A 15 8.00 -10.55 8.99
C ALA A 15 7.57 -10.45 7.52
N GLU A 16 6.28 -10.65 7.23
CA GLU A 16 5.72 -10.52 5.89
C GLU A 16 5.80 -9.09 5.35
N ALA A 17 5.55 -8.07 6.19
CA ALA A 17 5.70 -6.67 5.79
C ALA A 17 7.13 -6.35 5.38
N ARG A 18 8.11 -6.81 6.16
CA ARG A 18 9.54 -6.65 5.85
C ARG A 18 9.95 -7.43 4.60
N HIS A 19 9.41 -8.64 4.42
CA HIS A 19 9.60 -9.42 3.19
C HIS A 19 9.08 -8.66 1.97
N CYS A 20 7.86 -8.11 2.03
CA CYS A 20 7.29 -7.31 0.96
C CYS A 20 8.11 -6.04 0.66
N LEU A 21 8.58 -5.33 1.68
CA LEU A 21 9.41 -4.13 1.55
C LEU A 21 10.75 -4.41 0.86
N ARG A 22 11.37 -5.55 1.18
CA ARG A 22 12.67 -5.98 0.65
C ARG A 22 12.58 -6.82 -0.62
N GLY A 23 11.37 -7.11 -1.10
CA GLY A 23 11.15 -7.95 -2.28
C GLY A 23 11.54 -7.31 -3.62
N THR A 24 11.89 -6.02 -3.64
CA THR A 24 12.41 -5.36 -4.85
C THR A 24 13.94 -5.47 -4.89
N PRO A 25 14.54 -6.02 -5.97
CA PRO A 25 15.99 -6.12 -6.11
C PRO A 25 16.69 -4.76 -6.02
N GLU A 26 17.84 -4.69 -5.33
CA GLU A 26 18.54 -3.43 -5.07
C GLU A 26 19.07 -2.75 -6.33
N ASP A 27 19.52 -3.55 -7.29
CA ASP A 27 19.99 -3.10 -8.60
C ASP A 27 18.88 -2.43 -9.44
N SER A 28 17.62 -2.66 -9.07
CA SER A 28 16.44 -2.11 -9.73
C SER A 28 15.95 -0.81 -9.08
N ILE A 29 16.63 -0.30 -8.03
CA ILE A 29 16.21 0.85 -7.24
C ILE A 29 17.35 1.88 -7.16
N GLY A 30 17.01 3.15 -7.38
CA GLY A 30 17.97 4.25 -7.19
C GLY A 30 18.39 4.43 -5.72
N PRO A 31 19.46 5.21 -5.46
CA PRO A 31 20.00 5.39 -4.10
C PRO A 31 19.00 6.02 -3.12
N VAL A 32 18.12 6.91 -3.61
CA VAL A 32 17.13 7.59 -2.79
C VAL A 32 16.04 6.62 -2.28
N PRO A 33 15.33 5.86 -3.14
CA PRO A 33 14.38 4.89 -2.64
C PRO A 33 15.00 3.74 -1.83
N LEU A 34 16.27 3.37 -2.07
CA LEU A 34 17.00 2.43 -1.19
C LEU A 34 17.13 2.97 0.24
N ARG A 35 17.56 4.24 0.38
CA ARG A 35 17.62 4.90 1.69
C ARG A 35 16.28 4.89 2.40
N PHE A 36 15.19 5.25 1.71
CA PHE A 36 13.85 5.23 2.30
C PHE A 36 13.41 3.81 2.69
N ARG A 37 13.74 2.79 1.89
CA ARG A 37 13.47 1.39 2.24
C ARG A 37 14.14 1.01 3.56
N ASP A 38 15.39 1.41 3.75
CA ASP A 38 16.15 1.11 4.97
C ASP A 38 15.62 1.89 6.18
N GLU A 39 15.23 3.16 6.00
CA GLU A 39 14.55 3.97 7.03
C GLU A 39 13.21 3.34 7.45
N ILE A 40 12.41 2.85 6.49
CA ILE A 40 11.15 2.14 6.78
C ILE A 40 11.42 0.82 7.52
N ASP A 41 12.41 0.03 7.10
CA ASP A 41 12.73 -1.23 7.78
C ASP A 41 13.23 -0.99 9.21
N ALA A 42 14.05 0.05 9.44
CA ALA A 42 14.48 0.45 10.77
C ALA A 42 13.29 0.83 11.66
N PHE A 43 12.33 1.60 11.14
CA PHE A 43 11.10 1.96 11.85
C PHE A 43 10.27 0.72 12.24
N LEU A 44 10.14 -0.25 11.32
CA LEU A 44 9.44 -1.51 11.57
C LEU A 44 10.13 -2.36 12.65
N VAL A 45 11.47 -2.34 12.72
CA VAL A 45 12.24 -3.03 13.76
C VAL A 45 12.09 -2.34 15.11
N GLU A 46 12.15 -1.00 15.14
CA GLU A 46 12.05 -0.21 16.37
C GLU A 46 10.69 -0.36 17.05
N HIS A 47 9.60 -0.26 16.29
CA HIS A 47 8.24 -0.26 16.84
C HIS A 47 7.58 -1.64 16.82
N GLY A 48 8.10 -2.59 16.05
CA GLY A 48 7.55 -3.94 15.97
C GLY A 48 6.15 -3.98 15.32
N PRO A 49 5.32 -4.99 15.63
CA PRO A 49 4.05 -5.21 14.92
C PRO A 49 3.04 -4.07 14.99
N ILE A 50 3.07 -3.24 16.03
CA ILE A 50 2.16 -2.09 16.15
C ILE A 50 2.39 -1.08 15.01
N ALA A 51 3.59 -1.04 14.42
CA ALA A 51 3.90 -0.21 13.25
C ALA A 51 3.03 -0.52 12.02
N LEU A 52 2.30 -1.63 12.01
CA LEU A 52 1.34 -1.98 10.96
C LEU A 52 -0.07 -1.43 11.22
N THR A 53 -0.33 -0.87 12.40
CA THR A 53 -1.64 -0.37 12.82
C THR A 53 -1.60 1.13 13.09
N ARG A 54 -2.77 1.78 12.99
CA ARG A 54 -2.94 3.21 13.25
C ARG A 54 -2.77 3.61 14.73
N GLU A 55 -2.58 2.63 15.61
CA GLU A 55 -2.33 2.84 17.04
C GLU A 55 -0.85 3.23 17.30
N CYS A 56 0.05 2.97 16.34
CA CYS A 56 1.42 3.44 16.42
C CYS A 56 1.48 4.95 16.15
N VAL A 57 1.46 5.73 17.24
CA VAL A 57 1.48 7.20 17.20
C VAL A 57 2.68 7.79 16.44
N PRO A 58 3.92 7.25 16.55
CA PRO A 58 5.06 7.74 15.76
C PRO A 58 4.86 7.65 14.24
N GLY A 59 4.05 6.69 13.78
CA GLY A 59 3.76 6.45 12.37
C GLY A 59 3.34 5.01 12.11
N HIS A 60 2.78 4.73 10.94
CA HIS A 60 2.39 3.37 10.58
C HIS A 60 2.54 3.10 9.10
N LEU A 61 2.73 1.82 8.77
CA LEU A 61 2.95 1.39 7.40
C LEU A 61 1.68 1.58 6.57
N THR A 62 1.87 2.15 5.39
CA THR A 62 0.86 2.26 4.35
C THR A 62 1.39 1.66 3.06
N ALA A 63 0.49 1.20 2.20
CA ALA A 63 0.84 0.67 0.90
C ALA A 63 0.06 1.41 -0.18
N SER A 64 0.74 1.70 -1.29
CA SER A 64 0.14 2.32 -2.48
C SER A 64 0.34 1.46 -3.72
N CYS A 65 -0.43 1.74 -4.77
CA CYS A 65 -0.26 1.10 -6.06
C CYS A 65 -0.62 1.98 -7.25
N LEU A 66 0.09 1.72 -8.34
CA LEU A 66 -0.20 2.22 -9.67
C LEU A 66 -0.68 1.05 -10.51
N LEU A 67 -1.81 1.23 -11.17
CA LEU A 67 -2.37 0.26 -12.11
C LEU A 67 -2.22 0.82 -13.51
N TRP A 68 -1.55 0.10 -14.40
CA TRP A 68 -1.49 0.45 -15.82
C TRP A 68 -2.15 -0.63 -16.69
N ASN A 69 -2.57 -0.25 -17.89
CA ASN A 69 -3.02 -1.22 -18.89
C ASN A 69 -1.85 -2.09 -19.38
N ALA A 70 -2.14 -3.25 -19.98
CA ALA A 70 -1.10 -4.19 -20.43
C ALA A 70 -0.05 -3.57 -21.38
N ALA A 71 -0.45 -2.58 -22.16
CA ALA A 71 0.44 -1.86 -23.08
C ALA A 71 1.31 -0.78 -22.40
N GLY A 72 1.12 -0.49 -21.10
CA GLY A 72 1.86 0.55 -20.38
C GLY A 72 1.54 1.99 -20.80
N THR A 73 0.46 2.21 -21.56
CA THR A 73 0.11 3.52 -22.14
C THR A 73 -0.92 4.31 -21.32
N LYS A 74 -1.58 3.68 -20.35
CA LYS A 74 -2.61 4.31 -19.52
C LYS A 74 -2.43 3.87 -18.08
N VAL A 75 -2.58 4.81 -17.15
CA VAL A 75 -2.62 4.56 -15.70
C VAL A 75 -4.03 4.83 -15.17
N LEU A 76 -4.51 4.00 -14.25
CA LEU A 76 -5.74 4.21 -13.51
C LEU A 76 -5.43 4.98 -12.23
N LEU A 77 -6.10 6.11 -12.04
CA LEU A 77 -6.02 6.96 -10.85
C LEU A 77 -7.42 7.18 -10.26
N HIS A 78 -7.48 7.59 -9.01
CA HIS A 78 -8.69 8.05 -8.35
C HIS A 78 -8.76 9.58 -8.36
N HIS A 79 -9.86 10.16 -8.86
CA HIS A 79 -10.12 11.59 -8.72
C HIS A 79 -10.64 11.88 -7.30
N HIS A 80 -9.80 12.54 -6.52
CA HIS A 80 -10.10 12.88 -5.15
C HIS A 80 -10.93 14.17 -5.09
N ARG A 81 -12.26 14.02 -5.02
CA ARG A 81 -13.24 15.11 -5.11
C ARG A 81 -12.94 16.34 -4.24
N LYS A 82 -12.42 16.17 -3.02
CA LYS A 82 -12.14 17.30 -2.11
C LYS A 82 -10.85 18.05 -2.45
N LEU A 83 -9.87 17.35 -3.02
CA LEU A 83 -8.57 17.93 -3.37
C LEU A 83 -8.54 18.37 -4.83
N ASP A 84 -9.50 17.90 -5.63
CA ASP A 84 -9.55 18.07 -7.08
C ASP A 84 -8.26 17.61 -7.79
N LEU A 85 -7.71 16.50 -7.31
CA LEU A 85 -6.47 15.88 -7.83
C LEU A 85 -6.72 14.44 -8.25
N TRP A 86 -5.95 13.98 -9.23
CA TRP A 86 -5.87 12.56 -9.59
C TRP A 86 -4.71 11.92 -8.83
N LEU A 87 -5.02 10.94 -7.99
CA LEU A 87 -4.06 10.30 -7.08
C LEU A 87 -4.00 8.78 -7.30
N GLN A 88 -2.87 8.18 -6.96
CA GLN A 88 -2.70 6.73 -6.92
C GLN A 88 -3.59 6.09 -5.85
N PHE A 89 -3.83 4.80 -5.97
CA PHE A 89 -4.55 4.06 -4.93
C PHE A 89 -3.60 3.72 -3.79
N GLY A 90 -4.15 3.59 -2.59
CA GLY A 90 -3.40 3.16 -1.43
C GLY A 90 -4.28 3.10 -0.19
N GLY A 91 -3.67 2.67 0.91
CA GLY A 91 -4.36 2.50 2.18
C GLY A 91 -3.43 2.05 3.30
N HIS A 92 -4.01 1.97 4.49
CA HIS A 92 -3.37 1.47 5.69
C HIS A 92 -3.20 -0.05 5.62
N CYS A 93 -2.14 -0.57 6.24
CA CYS A 93 -1.98 -2.01 6.42
C CYS A 93 -2.95 -2.58 7.46
N ASP A 94 -3.34 -1.79 8.47
CA ASP A 94 -4.29 -2.17 9.53
C ASP A 94 -4.00 -3.56 10.15
N GLY A 95 -2.70 -3.86 10.35
CA GLY A 95 -2.21 -5.13 10.92
C GLY A 95 -1.93 -6.25 9.91
N ASP A 96 -2.26 -6.09 8.63
CA ASP A 96 -1.89 -7.06 7.57
C ASP A 96 -0.45 -6.83 7.11
N GLY A 97 0.37 -7.88 7.20
CA GLY A 97 1.75 -7.89 6.73
C GLY A 97 1.88 -7.92 5.20
N ASP A 98 0.88 -8.46 4.50
CA ASP A 98 0.89 -8.49 3.04
C ASP A 98 0.46 -7.12 2.50
N THR A 99 1.45 -6.26 2.24
CA THR A 99 1.22 -4.91 1.70
C THR A 99 0.51 -4.91 0.34
N ARG A 100 0.48 -6.05 -0.37
CA ARG A 100 -0.23 -6.18 -1.65
C ARG A 100 -1.74 -6.23 -1.44
N ARG A 101 -2.20 -6.62 -0.26
CA ARG A 101 -3.63 -6.59 0.13
C ARG A 101 -4.08 -5.20 0.57
N ALA A 102 -3.23 -4.46 1.29
CA ALA A 102 -3.50 -3.09 1.71
C ALA A 102 -3.77 -2.12 0.53
N ARG A 103 -3.14 -2.38 -0.62
CA ARG A 103 -3.34 -1.61 -1.87
C ARG A 103 -4.53 -2.04 -2.73
N ARG A 104 -5.45 -2.88 -2.23
CA ARG A 104 -6.53 -3.47 -3.03
C ARG A 104 -7.48 -2.41 -3.59
N VAL A 105 -7.48 -2.26 -4.91
CA VAL A 105 -8.48 -1.45 -5.63
C VAL A 105 -9.82 -2.19 -5.63
N LYS A 106 -10.77 -1.74 -4.82
CA LYS A 106 -12.16 -2.24 -4.92
C LYS A 106 -12.77 -1.70 -6.20
N ARG A 107 -13.40 -2.57 -6.99
CA ARG A 107 -14.13 -2.17 -8.20
C ARG A 107 -15.24 -1.19 -7.80
N GLY A 108 -15.06 0.09 -8.09
CA GLY A 108 -16.13 1.07 -7.99
C GLY A 108 -17.26 0.70 -8.93
N ARG A 109 -18.52 0.83 -8.48
CA ARG A 109 -19.66 0.85 -9.40
C ARG A 109 -19.46 2.05 -10.33
N ARG A 110 -19.64 1.85 -11.64
CA ARG A 110 -19.70 2.97 -12.60
C ARG A 110 -20.76 3.95 -12.11
N ALA A 111 -20.36 5.14 -11.69
CA ALA A 111 -21.27 6.27 -11.68
C ALA A 111 -21.56 6.61 -13.14
N GLY A 112 -22.85 6.74 -13.48
CA GLY A 112 -23.33 6.87 -14.85
C GLY A 112 -22.61 7.98 -15.62
N SER A 113 -22.16 7.63 -16.82
CA SER A 113 -21.80 8.60 -17.85
C SER A 113 -23.11 9.18 -18.39
N SER A 114 -23.46 10.42 -18.02
CA SER A 114 -24.35 11.18 -18.88
C SER A 114 -23.51 11.74 -20.02
N ARG A 115 -23.67 11.16 -21.22
CA ARG A 115 -23.31 11.87 -22.45
C ARG A 115 -24.21 13.10 -22.53
N ALA A 116 -23.62 14.29 -22.51
CA ALA A 116 -24.25 15.47 -23.07
C ALA A 116 -24.21 15.31 -24.60
N THR A 117 -25.38 15.12 -25.19
CA THR A 117 -25.67 15.35 -26.61
C THR A 117 -25.65 16.82 -26.92
#